data_AF-A0A399XCP0-F1
#
_entry.id   AF-A0A399XCP0-F1
#
_cell.length_a   1.000
_cell.length_b   1.000
_cell.length_c   1.000
_cell.angle_alpha   90.00
_cell.angle_beta   90.00
_cell.angle_gamma   90.00
#
_symmetry.space_group_name_H-M   'P 1'
#
loop_
_entity.id
_entity.type
_entity.pdbx_description
1 polymer ?
#
loop_
_entity_poly.entity_id
_entity_poly.type
_entity_poly.pdbx_seq_one_letter_code
_entity_poly.pdbx_strand_id
1 'polypeptide(L)'
;MVAHDGAVVQIRHRVVVPLPAGGGRIGEAVPVITAVGHVPRATRLNTVVIFGPGGAHGTCEHSYGREDHDRRTQPLRHDATPAQNVNPPRTCQAVRRVSCPIRSIACDRRRRERVAIAGIRTSSVGTKRLVAFTDAVFAIAITFLALGFTDIPASLSRITSDSEVQRFLADNVENFLVYAGTFLAVSYFWWRHHKMFRYIEQRDDRLVWLNQAALLVVAAMPYPSAVLGENLDLPLAVLLVSLPLTVIALLLLLMWEHSVTRELVRPGLSRTTVVHVRSLLAMTAAVFLLSSILAAVGVWLEIDRFATLAELSWALLVVGALIRKRRWPAEAPHEAADLGEQGADDQQPGAGGLASAVKRVRDGSDTVRIDGFVDGFYAIAVTLLALQLKPPAGAVSTSQLLDNLADQQWWTYVLSFWIISMFWYLHVDLHEKLLVADGVVLWLNLLHLMVVACVPFTTELVNRTGDTAAVILYAGSLMAASMLLGAVSVYALERRKLYGDQTSPLEIRQGLVSNIYANTVFALVMMLALVFHTPYAMYAFFAFFLEGPVTHLVYPDSRTAA
;
A
#
# COMPACT_ATOMS: atom_id res chain seq x y z
N MET A 1 -45.62 -28.87 20.39
CA MET A 1 -46.54 -29.10 21.51
C MET A 1 -45.68 -29.44 22.72
N VAL A 2 -45.77 -28.62 23.79
CA VAL A 2 -45.11 -28.72 25.12
C VAL A 2 -43.58 -28.46 25.11
N ALA A 3 -42.94 -27.42 25.67
CA ALA A 3 -43.11 -26.43 26.77
C ALA A 3 -42.48 -26.82 28.14
N HIS A 4 -41.64 -25.91 28.67
CA HIS A 4 -41.10 -25.73 30.05
C HIS A 4 -40.05 -26.73 30.59
N ASP A 5 -38.98 -26.42 31.34
CA ASP A 5 -38.44 -25.30 32.16
C ASP A 5 -36.88 -25.37 32.12
N GLY A 6 -36.01 -24.36 32.33
CA GLY A 6 -35.89 -23.39 33.42
C GLY A 6 -34.72 -23.75 34.37
N ALA A 7 -33.47 -23.38 34.05
CA ALA A 7 -32.37 -23.16 35.02
C ALA A 7 -31.11 -22.53 34.37
N VAL A 8 -30.75 -21.32 34.80
CA VAL A 8 -29.48 -20.66 34.45
C VAL A 8 -28.47 -20.93 35.57
N VAL A 9 -27.43 -21.72 35.28
CA VAL A 9 -26.27 -21.92 36.17
C VAL A 9 -25.20 -20.88 35.80
N GLN A 10 -24.97 -19.89 36.67
CA GLN A 10 -23.80 -19.01 36.54
C GLN A 10 -22.55 -19.72 37.10
N ILE A 11 -21.68 -20.21 36.22
CA ILE A 11 -20.34 -20.65 36.58
C ILE A 11 -19.41 -19.43 36.52
N ARG A 12 -18.98 -18.94 37.69
CA ARG A 12 -17.89 -17.95 37.80
C ARG A 12 -16.54 -18.67 37.63
N HIS A 13 -15.95 -18.61 36.44
CA HIS A 13 -14.54 -18.99 36.29
C HIS A 13 -13.64 -17.90 36.89
N ARG A 14 -12.96 -18.24 37.98
CA ARG A 14 -11.88 -17.45 38.58
C ARG A 14 -10.56 -17.99 38.01
N VAL A 15 -9.99 -17.32 37.02
CA VAL A 15 -8.65 -17.67 36.51
C VAL A 15 -7.63 -17.04 37.46
N VAL A 16 -6.92 -17.86 38.22
CA VAL A 16 -5.78 -17.46 39.05
C VAL A 16 -4.52 -17.91 38.31
N VAL A 17 -3.72 -16.97 37.83
CA VAL A 17 -2.39 -17.25 37.26
C VAL A 17 -1.36 -16.99 38.36
N PRO A 18 -0.59 -17.99 38.83
CA PRO A 18 0.49 -17.76 39.77
C PRO A 18 1.71 -17.20 39.02
N LEU A 19 2.30 -16.12 39.54
CA LEU A 19 3.61 -15.64 39.09
C LEU A 19 4.73 -16.47 39.74
N PRO A 20 5.82 -16.80 39.02
CA PRO A 20 6.94 -17.55 39.58
C PRO A 20 7.73 -16.68 40.57
N ALA A 21 8.06 -17.25 41.72
CA ALA A 21 9.03 -16.70 42.65
C ALA A 21 10.44 -16.96 42.10
N GLY A 22 11.19 -15.89 41.79
CA GLY A 22 12.59 -16.01 41.39
C GLY A 22 13.20 -14.64 41.10
N GLY A 23 14.15 -14.23 41.94
CA GLY A 23 14.89 -12.97 41.78
C GLY A 23 15.73 -12.96 40.51
N GLY A 24 15.62 -11.89 39.73
CA GLY A 24 16.36 -11.66 38.49
C GLY A 24 16.16 -10.22 38.03
N ARG A 25 17.19 -9.67 37.40
CA ARG A 25 17.46 -8.22 37.27
C ARG A 25 16.47 -7.45 36.39
N ILE A 26 16.44 -6.14 36.63
CA ILE A 26 15.63 -5.10 36.00
C ILE A 26 15.95 -5.03 34.50
N GLY A 27 14.94 -5.21 33.63
CA GLY A 27 15.00 -4.76 32.23
C GLY A 27 14.58 -5.73 31.14
N GLU A 28 13.38 -6.33 31.19
CA GLU A 28 12.76 -6.96 30.01
C GLU A 28 11.25 -6.69 29.96
N ALA A 29 10.76 -6.28 28.78
CA ALA A 29 9.35 -6.02 28.51
C ALA A 29 8.63 -7.33 28.15
N VAL A 30 7.62 -7.71 28.94
CA VAL A 30 6.74 -8.86 28.67
C VAL A 30 5.50 -8.38 27.91
N PRO A 31 5.03 -9.10 26.85
CA PRO A 31 3.96 -8.64 25.97
C PRO A 31 2.57 -8.77 26.62
N VAL A 32 1.72 -7.76 26.41
CA VAL A 32 0.30 -7.79 26.77
C VAL A 32 -0.49 -8.52 25.69
N ILE A 33 -0.99 -9.71 26.00
CA ILE A 33 -1.95 -10.46 25.19
C ILE A 33 -3.36 -9.96 25.54
N THR A 34 -4.04 -9.31 24.60
CA THR A 34 -5.46 -8.93 24.76
C THR A 34 -6.35 -9.95 24.05
N ALA A 35 -6.99 -10.83 24.81
CA ALA A 35 -8.10 -11.65 24.33
C ALA A 35 -9.37 -10.80 24.28
N VAL A 36 -9.98 -10.62 23.10
CA VAL A 36 -11.25 -9.88 22.93
C VAL A 36 -12.40 -10.88 22.77
N GLY A 37 -13.15 -11.09 23.85
CA GLY A 37 -14.46 -11.74 23.81
C GLY A 37 -15.59 -10.70 23.62
N HIS A 38 -16.55 -11.04 22.77
CA HIS A 38 -17.77 -10.25 22.49
C HIS A 38 -18.60 -9.96 23.74
N VAL A 39 -19.00 -8.70 23.95
CA VAL A 39 -20.02 -8.29 24.94
C VAL A 39 -21.13 -7.49 24.22
N PRO A 40 -22.43 -7.80 24.42
CA PRO A 40 -23.52 -7.10 23.73
C PRO A 40 -23.77 -5.69 24.29
N ARG A 41 -24.42 -4.87 23.45
CA ARG A 41 -24.79 -3.46 23.66
C ARG A 41 -25.44 -3.20 25.04
N ALA A 42 -25.06 -2.05 25.60
CA ALA A 42 -25.64 -1.33 26.73
C ALA A 42 -25.02 -1.59 28.13
N THR A 43 -23.81 -1.07 28.37
CA THR A 43 -23.43 -0.54 29.69
C THR A 43 -22.28 0.45 29.53
N ARG A 44 -22.46 1.71 29.97
CA ARG A 44 -21.36 2.66 30.13
C ARG A 44 -20.58 2.26 31.38
N LEU A 45 -19.32 1.85 31.22
CA LEU A 45 -18.37 1.69 32.33
C LEU A 45 -17.30 2.77 32.19
N ASN A 46 -17.47 3.86 32.93
CA ASN A 46 -16.36 4.73 33.30
C ASN A 46 -15.67 4.11 34.52
N THR A 47 -14.33 4.13 34.51
CA THR A 47 -13.38 3.87 35.60
C THR A 47 -12.59 2.55 35.47
N VAL A 48 -11.32 2.67 35.09
CA VAL A 48 -10.28 1.65 35.26
C VAL A 48 -9.41 2.11 36.44
N VAL A 49 -9.39 1.34 37.53
CA VAL A 49 -8.54 1.59 38.70
C VAL A 49 -7.33 0.67 38.61
N ILE A 50 -6.12 1.23 38.57
CA ILE A 50 -4.85 0.50 38.63
C ILE A 50 -4.30 0.66 40.06
N PHE A 51 -4.17 -0.44 40.80
CA PHE A 51 -3.49 -0.46 42.09
C PHE A 51 -2.00 -0.79 41.89
N GLY A 52 -1.11 0.06 42.43
CA GLY A 52 0.32 -0.25 42.60
C GLY A 52 0.61 -0.79 44.01
N PRO A 53 1.68 -1.59 44.22
CA PRO A 53 1.93 -2.23 45.50
C PRO A 53 2.68 -1.33 46.49
N GLY A 54 2.14 -1.21 47.71
CA GLY A 54 2.91 -1.34 48.97
C GLY A 54 3.35 -0.09 49.74
N GLY A 55 2.67 0.18 50.86
CA GLY A 55 3.19 0.81 52.09
C GLY A 55 2.59 2.18 52.44
N ALA A 56 2.07 2.49 53.63
CA ALA A 56 1.79 1.75 54.86
C ALA A 56 0.76 2.55 55.70
N HIS A 57 -0.11 1.82 56.41
CA HIS A 57 -0.91 2.16 57.60
C HIS A 57 -1.59 3.53 57.78
N GLY A 58 -2.91 3.47 58.00
CA GLY A 58 -3.71 4.53 58.62
C GLY A 58 -5.20 4.33 58.38
N THR A 59 -5.82 3.45 59.17
CA THR A 59 -7.27 3.22 59.25
C THR A 59 -8.04 4.50 59.54
N CYS A 60 -9.19 4.69 58.88
CA CYS A 60 -10.49 4.87 59.54
C CYS A 60 -11.62 5.00 58.51
N GLU A 61 -12.71 4.29 58.80
CA GLU A 61 -13.97 4.21 58.07
C GLU A 61 -14.65 5.57 57.90
N HIS A 62 -15.43 5.72 56.82
CA HIS A 62 -16.83 6.09 56.99
C HIS A 62 -17.69 5.66 55.81
N SER A 63 -18.64 4.81 56.14
CA SER A 63 -19.82 4.40 55.40
C SER A 63 -20.57 5.58 54.80
N TYR A 64 -21.04 5.44 53.55
CA TYR A 64 -22.23 6.17 53.10
C TYR A 64 -23.31 5.15 52.76
N GLY A 65 -24.20 4.98 53.73
CA GLY A 65 -25.50 4.35 53.56
C GLY A 65 -26.40 5.23 52.72
N ARG A 66 -27.18 4.55 51.89
CA ARG A 66 -28.22 5.06 51.00
C ARG A 66 -29.51 5.07 51.84
N GLU A 67 -30.17 6.21 51.98
CA GLU A 67 -31.53 6.25 52.55
C GLU A 67 -32.50 6.95 51.61
N ASP A 68 -33.63 6.27 51.48
CA ASP A 68 -34.80 6.51 50.65
C ASP A 68 -35.72 7.62 51.17
N HIS A 69 -36.60 8.05 50.27
CA HIS A 69 -37.83 8.80 50.50
C HIS A 69 -38.68 8.30 51.69
N ASP A 70 -39.25 9.21 52.50
CA ASP A 70 -40.70 9.52 52.49
C ASP A 70 -41.09 10.70 53.43
N ARG A 71 -42.05 11.52 52.96
CA ARG A 71 -43.17 12.22 53.66
C ARG A 71 -43.01 12.89 55.06
N ARG A 72 -43.28 14.21 55.15
CA ARG A 72 -44.52 14.89 55.65
C ARG A 72 -44.29 16.29 56.28
N THR A 73 -45.15 17.23 55.86
CA THR A 73 -45.76 18.40 56.57
C THR A 73 -44.94 19.52 57.25
N GLN A 74 -45.20 20.75 56.76
CA GLN A 74 -45.04 22.13 57.25
C GLN A 74 -45.37 22.42 58.75
N PRO A 75 -45.30 23.69 59.24
CA PRO A 75 -44.40 24.84 58.97
C PRO A 75 -43.88 25.47 60.29
N LEU A 76 -43.06 26.55 60.25
CA LEU A 76 -43.11 27.69 61.21
C LEU A 76 -42.09 28.79 60.82
N ARG A 77 -42.54 30.06 60.90
CA ARG A 77 -41.77 31.31 60.73
C ARG A 77 -41.10 31.70 62.05
N HIS A 78 -39.96 32.42 62.01
CA HIS A 78 -39.77 33.67 62.76
C HIS A 78 -38.50 34.44 62.34
N ASP A 79 -38.55 35.74 62.65
CA ASP A 79 -37.75 36.86 62.18
C ASP A 79 -36.42 37.12 62.94
N ALA A 80 -35.55 37.92 62.30
CA ALA A 80 -34.73 39.05 62.81
C ALA A 80 -33.76 38.86 64.01
N THR A 81 -32.42 38.97 63.84
CA THR A 81 -31.50 40.16 63.86
C THR A 81 -30.45 40.02 65.01
N PRO A 82 -29.50 40.96 65.31
CA PRO A 82 -28.08 40.88 64.92
C PRO A 82 -27.06 41.10 66.08
N ALA A 83 -25.79 40.70 65.94
CA ALA A 83 -24.60 41.16 66.74
C ALA A 83 -23.43 40.18 66.52
N GLN A 84 -22.13 40.49 66.54
CA GLN A 84 -21.38 41.69 66.92
C GLN A 84 -19.95 41.53 66.36
N ASN A 85 -19.36 42.67 66.01
CA ASN A 85 -17.98 42.87 65.60
C ASN A 85 -17.05 42.77 66.82
N VAL A 86 -16.02 41.92 66.79
CA VAL A 86 -14.84 42.04 67.67
C VAL A 86 -13.57 41.71 66.86
N ASN A 87 -12.64 42.66 66.87
CA ASN A 87 -11.25 42.59 66.41
C ASN A 87 -10.44 43.44 67.42
N PRO A 88 -9.11 43.30 67.61
CA PRO A 88 -8.14 42.23 67.27
C PRO A 88 -7.26 41.88 68.53
N PRO A 89 -6.08 41.20 68.45
CA PRO A 89 -4.86 41.86 67.98
C PRO A 89 -3.95 41.00 67.07
N ARG A 90 -3.14 41.72 66.31
CA ARG A 90 -2.05 41.24 65.46
C ARG A 90 -0.89 40.72 66.32
N THR A 91 -0.30 39.59 65.95
CA THR A 91 1.14 39.50 65.61
C THR A 91 1.56 38.11 65.12
N CYS A 92 2.45 38.14 64.11
CA CYS A 92 3.47 37.17 63.75
C CYS A 92 3.14 35.90 62.94
N GLN A 93 3.52 36.04 61.66
CA GLN A 93 4.39 35.14 60.87
C GLN A 93 3.74 34.24 59.81
N ALA A 94 4.06 34.63 58.58
CA ALA A 94 3.76 33.98 57.33
C ALA A 94 4.46 32.63 57.22
N VAL A 95 3.68 31.57 57.02
CA VAL A 95 4.15 30.38 56.29
C VAL A 95 3.60 30.49 54.88
N ARG A 96 4.43 31.02 53.97
CA ARG A 96 4.17 30.95 52.53
C ARG A 96 4.05 29.47 52.15
N ARG A 97 2.89 29.06 51.63
CA ARG A 97 2.77 27.84 50.83
C ARG A 97 3.73 27.97 49.65
N VAL A 98 4.79 27.17 49.64
CA VAL A 98 5.61 26.95 48.44
C VAL A 98 4.73 26.12 47.49
N SER A 99 3.97 26.82 46.65
CA SER A 99 3.32 26.22 45.50
C SER A 99 4.41 25.71 44.57
N CYS A 100 4.62 24.40 44.54
CA CYS A 100 5.54 23.74 43.62
C CYS A 100 4.96 23.83 42.19
N PRO A 101 5.55 24.61 41.25
CA PRO A 101 4.94 24.84 39.93
C PRO A 101 5.18 23.69 38.94
N ILE A 102 5.98 22.69 39.30
CA ILE A 102 6.60 21.79 38.32
C ILE A 102 5.71 20.57 37.98
N ARG A 103 4.73 20.21 38.82
CA ARG A 103 3.84 19.06 38.56
C ARG A 103 2.66 19.35 37.63
N SER A 104 2.22 20.60 37.48
CA SER A 104 1.06 20.91 36.63
C SER A 104 1.43 20.89 35.15
N ILE A 105 2.61 21.42 34.78
CA ILE A 105 3.04 21.51 33.38
C ILE A 105 3.34 20.14 32.79
N ALA A 106 4.03 19.25 33.54
CA ALA A 106 4.33 17.90 33.06
C ALA A 106 3.09 16.99 32.96
N CYS A 107 2.11 17.17 33.86
CA CYS A 107 0.86 16.40 33.84
C CYS A 107 -0.08 16.91 32.73
N ASP A 108 -0.14 18.23 32.52
CA ASP A 108 -0.92 18.84 31.44
C ASP A 108 -0.27 18.57 30.07
N ARG A 109 1.06 18.52 29.98
CA ARG A 109 1.79 18.11 28.76
C ARG A 109 1.51 16.65 28.39
N ARG A 110 1.63 15.71 29.35
CA ARG A 110 1.28 14.30 29.10
C ARG A 110 -0.20 14.11 28.79
N ARG A 111 -1.08 14.96 29.31
CA ARG A 111 -2.52 14.94 29.01
C ARG A 111 -2.81 15.49 27.63
N ARG A 112 -2.18 16.60 27.22
CA ARG A 112 -2.27 17.17 25.86
C ARG A 112 -1.65 16.25 24.81
N GLU A 113 -0.52 15.62 25.09
CA GLU A 113 0.09 14.60 24.21
C GLU A 113 -0.82 13.37 24.08
N ARG A 114 -1.42 12.88 25.18
CA ARG A 114 -2.40 11.78 25.12
C ARG A 114 -3.69 12.16 24.39
N VAL A 115 -4.18 13.38 24.53
CA VAL A 115 -5.38 13.87 23.82
C VAL A 115 -5.08 14.08 22.34
N ALA A 116 -3.88 14.58 22.00
CA ALA A 116 -3.42 14.70 20.62
C ALA A 116 -3.30 13.31 19.95
N ILE A 117 -2.83 12.29 20.66
CA ILE A 117 -2.76 10.90 20.16
C ILE A 117 -4.14 10.24 20.10
N ALA A 118 -5.01 10.49 21.09
CA ALA A 118 -6.38 9.94 21.13
C ALA A 118 -7.32 10.55 20.07
N GLY A 119 -6.98 11.71 19.52
CA GLY A 119 -7.70 12.34 18.41
C GLY A 119 -7.29 11.85 17.01
N ILE A 120 -6.22 11.05 16.89
CA ILE A 120 -5.77 10.49 15.61
C ILE A 120 -6.69 9.31 15.27
N ARG A 121 -7.81 9.60 14.60
CA ARG A 121 -8.64 8.57 14.01
C ARG A 121 -7.89 7.96 12.83
N THR A 122 -7.27 6.80 13.07
CA THR A 122 -6.76 5.97 11.98
C THR A 122 -7.93 5.22 11.34
N SER A 123 -7.83 4.91 10.04
CA SER A 123 -8.82 4.08 9.35
C SER A 123 -9.13 2.82 10.15
N SER A 124 -10.40 2.41 10.19
CA SER A 124 -10.79 1.24 10.98
C SER A 124 -9.99 0.01 10.53
N VAL A 125 -9.69 -0.93 11.45
CA VAL A 125 -9.00 -2.19 11.11
C VAL A 125 -9.71 -2.91 9.96
N GLY A 126 -11.05 -2.86 9.94
CA GLY A 126 -11.87 -3.41 8.86
C GLY A 126 -11.66 -2.70 7.51
N THR A 127 -11.47 -1.39 7.50
CA THR A 127 -11.17 -0.60 6.29
C THR A 127 -9.77 -0.94 5.77
N LYS A 128 -8.77 -1.04 6.65
CA LYS A 128 -7.39 -1.40 6.27
C LYS A 128 -7.34 -2.78 5.60
N ARG A 129 -8.05 -3.77 6.17
CA ARG A 129 -8.14 -5.11 5.59
C ARG A 129 -8.82 -5.11 4.22
N LEU A 130 -9.89 -4.34 4.04
CA LEU A 130 -10.56 -4.20 2.74
C LEU A 130 -9.59 -3.66 1.69
N VAL A 131 -8.86 -2.60 2.03
CA VAL A 131 -7.89 -1.96 1.13
C VAL A 131 -6.75 -2.91 0.78
N ALA A 132 -6.14 -3.58 1.77
CA ALA A 132 -5.07 -4.55 1.53
C ALA A 132 -5.53 -5.73 0.65
N PHE A 133 -6.77 -6.21 0.85
CA PHE A 133 -7.36 -7.23 -0.01
C PHE A 133 -7.54 -6.72 -1.45
N THR A 134 -8.02 -5.48 -1.63
CA THR A 134 -8.14 -4.86 -2.94
C THR A 134 -6.78 -4.75 -3.63
N ASP A 135 -5.74 -4.32 -2.91
CA ASP A 135 -4.38 -4.19 -3.46
C ASP A 135 -3.83 -5.54 -3.95
N ALA A 136 -4.03 -6.61 -3.17
CA ALA A 136 -3.63 -7.95 -3.56
C ALA A 136 -4.35 -8.43 -4.84
N VAL A 137 -5.67 -8.21 -4.95
CA VAL A 137 -6.42 -8.62 -6.16
C VAL A 137 -6.00 -7.82 -7.39
N PHE A 138 -5.76 -6.51 -7.26
CA PHE A 138 -5.24 -5.70 -8.36
C PHE A 138 -3.84 -6.17 -8.80
N ALA A 139 -2.95 -6.49 -7.85
CA ALA A 139 -1.63 -7.03 -8.16
C ALA A 139 -1.75 -8.34 -8.96
N ILE A 140 -2.55 -9.30 -8.49
CA ILE A 140 -2.82 -10.57 -9.21
C ILE A 140 -3.37 -10.32 -10.61
N ALA A 141 -4.42 -9.51 -10.73
CA ALA A 141 -5.07 -9.27 -12.01
C ALA A 141 -4.10 -8.64 -13.03
N ILE A 142 -3.33 -7.64 -12.60
CA ILE A 142 -2.40 -6.91 -13.48
C ILE A 142 -1.20 -7.79 -13.86
N THR A 143 -0.64 -8.57 -12.93
CA THR A 143 0.47 -9.49 -13.25
C THR A 143 0.01 -10.58 -14.22
N PHE A 144 -1.23 -11.07 -14.09
CA PHE A 144 -1.76 -12.10 -14.99
C PHE A 144 -2.05 -11.60 -16.42
N LEU A 145 -2.12 -10.28 -16.65
CA LEU A 145 -2.16 -9.74 -18.02
C LEU A 145 -0.94 -10.19 -18.84
N ALA A 146 0.22 -10.39 -18.19
CA ALA A 146 1.43 -10.85 -18.86
C ALA A 146 1.33 -12.27 -19.41
N LEU A 147 0.37 -13.08 -18.93
CA LEU A 147 0.15 -14.43 -19.43
C LEU A 147 -0.46 -14.44 -20.83
N GLY A 148 -1.14 -13.37 -21.25
CA GLY A 148 -1.82 -13.29 -22.54
C GLY A 148 -0.91 -13.43 -23.77
N PHE A 149 0.41 -13.30 -23.61
CA PHE A 149 1.40 -13.49 -24.68
C PHE A 149 2.49 -14.52 -24.32
N THR A 150 2.22 -15.40 -23.34
CA THR A 150 3.16 -16.47 -22.94
C THR A 150 3.11 -17.72 -23.81
N ASP A 151 2.24 -17.76 -24.82
CA ASP A 151 2.10 -18.87 -25.76
C ASP A 151 3.22 -18.86 -26.81
N ILE A 152 4.42 -19.24 -26.35
CA ILE A 152 5.58 -19.45 -27.20
C ILE A 152 5.35 -20.72 -28.02
N PRO A 153 5.41 -20.67 -29.37
CA PRO A 153 5.21 -21.83 -30.23
C PRO A 153 6.18 -22.98 -29.90
N ALA A 154 5.70 -24.23 -29.98
CA ALA A 154 6.54 -25.41 -29.75
C ALA A 154 7.66 -25.57 -30.80
N SER A 155 7.53 -24.92 -31.95
CA SER A 155 8.58 -24.87 -32.99
C SER A 155 9.81 -24.06 -32.57
N LEU A 156 9.65 -23.09 -31.63
CA LEU A 156 10.76 -22.33 -31.08
C LEU A 156 11.48 -23.18 -30.01
N SER A 157 12.60 -23.76 -30.41
CA SER A 157 13.45 -24.64 -29.61
C SER A 157 14.92 -24.25 -29.75
N ARG A 158 15.84 -24.94 -29.08
CA ARG A 158 17.28 -24.62 -29.16
C ARG A 158 17.93 -24.85 -30.53
N ILE A 159 17.22 -25.49 -31.45
CA ILE A 159 17.69 -25.75 -32.83
C ILE A 159 17.16 -24.66 -33.78
N THR A 160 16.33 -23.75 -33.29
CA THR A 160 15.73 -22.66 -34.06
C THR A 160 16.75 -21.59 -34.43
N SER A 161 16.61 -21.02 -35.63
CA SER A 161 17.45 -19.89 -36.07
C SER A 161 17.07 -18.58 -35.37
N ASP A 162 18.05 -17.70 -35.10
CA ASP A 162 17.82 -16.36 -34.52
C ASP A 162 16.72 -15.57 -35.28
N SER A 163 16.62 -15.79 -36.60
CA SER A 163 15.64 -15.12 -37.46
C SER A 163 14.19 -15.50 -37.13
N GLU A 164 13.93 -16.70 -36.62
CA GLU A 164 12.58 -17.15 -36.27
C GLU A 164 12.12 -16.55 -34.94
N VAL A 165 13.03 -16.42 -33.97
CA VAL A 165 12.73 -15.72 -32.70
C VAL A 165 12.44 -14.25 -32.97
N GLN A 166 13.23 -13.60 -33.82
CA GLN A 166 12.98 -12.20 -34.22
C GLN A 166 11.64 -12.03 -34.95
N ARG A 167 11.29 -12.94 -35.87
CA ARG A 167 9.97 -12.92 -36.53
C ARG A 167 8.85 -13.10 -35.52
N PHE A 168 8.96 -14.08 -34.62
CA PHE A 168 7.96 -14.28 -33.56
C PHE A 168 7.74 -13.01 -32.73
N LEU A 169 8.81 -12.32 -32.31
CA LEU A 169 8.69 -11.07 -31.57
C LEU A 169 8.06 -9.95 -32.39
N ALA A 170 8.42 -9.83 -33.67
CA ALA A 170 7.84 -8.84 -34.58
C ALA A 170 6.34 -9.09 -34.83
N ASP A 171 5.96 -10.34 -35.06
CA ASP A 171 4.59 -10.77 -35.31
C ASP A 171 3.68 -10.59 -34.08
N ASN A 172 4.28 -10.51 -32.87
CA ASN A 172 3.57 -10.35 -31.60
C ASN A 172 3.67 -8.94 -31.00
N VAL A 173 4.15 -7.94 -31.75
CA VAL A 173 4.29 -6.56 -31.23
C VAL A 173 2.97 -6.00 -30.73
N GLU A 174 1.87 -6.31 -31.41
CA GLU A 174 0.51 -5.89 -31.06
C GLU A 174 0.08 -6.46 -29.71
N ASN A 175 0.35 -7.74 -29.44
CA ASN A 175 0.10 -8.38 -28.14
C ASN A 175 0.85 -7.66 -27.00
N PHE A 176 2.11 -7.26 -27.22
CA PHE A 176 2.87 -6.51 -26.22
C PHE A 176 2.30 -5.10 -25.97
N LEU A 177 1.80 -4.43 -27.02
CA LEU A 177 1.14 -3.13 -26.89
C LEU A 177 -0.19 -3.22 -26.16
N VAL A 178 -1.01 -4.24 -26.45
CA VAL A 178 -2.28 -4.49 -25.74
C VAL A 178 -2.03 -4.81 -24.27
N TYR A 179 -1.02 -5.63 -23.97
CA TYR A 179 -0.59 -5.85 -22.60
C TYR A 179 -0.23 -4.54 -21.90
N ALA A 180 0.66 -3.73 -22.48
CA ALA A 180 1.11 -2.49 -21.86
C ALA A 180 -0.06 -1.50 -21.66
N GLY A 181 -0.92 -1.35 -22.67
CA GLY A 181 -2.11 -0.51 -22.59
C GLY A 181 -3.08 -0.96 -21.50
N THR A 182 -3.35 -2.27 -21.42
CA THR A 182 -4.26 -2.84 -20.40
C THR A 182 -3.65 -2.75 -19.00
N PHE A 183 -2.35 -3.04 -18.86
CA PHE A 183 -1.61 -2.90 -17.61
C PHE A 183 -1.75 -1.48 -17.06
N LEU A 184 -1.48 -0.47 -17.89
CA LEU A 184 -1.56 0.94 -17.50
C LEU A 184 -2.99 1.37 -17.18
N ALA A 185 -3.98 0.89 -17.93
CA ALA A 185 -5.39 1.18 -17.68
C ALA A 185 -5.86 0.61 -16.33
N VAL A 186 -5.59 -0.66 -16.05
CA VAL A 186 -5.99 -1.30 -14.78
C VAL A 186 -5.20 -0.71 -13.60
N SER A 187 -3.91 -0.42 -13.80
CA SER A 187 -3.09 0.30 -12.80
C SER A 187 -3.62 1.71 -12.50
N TYR A 188 -4.12 2.41 -13.51
CA TYR A 188 -4.78 3.70 -13.33
C TYR A 188 -6.02 3.58 -12.44
N PHE A 189 -6.83 2.53 -12.62
CA PHE A 189 -7.99 2.26 -11.75
C PHE A 189 -7.58 1.97 -10.31
N TRP A 190 -6.54 1.15 -10.12
CA TRP A 190 -5.97 0.94 -8.79
C TRP A 190 -5.51 2.26 -8.16
N TRP A 191 -4.87 3.15 -8.95
CA TRP A 191 -4.45 4.47 -8.47
C TRP A 191 -5.64 5.37 -8.10
N ARG A 192 -6.72 5.37 -8.89
CA ARG A 192 -7.96 6.09 -8.56
C ARG A 192 -8.56 5.57 -7.25
N HIS A 193 -8.64 4.25 -7.09
CA HIS A 193 -9.06 3.61 -5.85
C HIS A 193 -8.14 3.98 -4.67
N HIS A 194 -6.82 3.97 -4.88
CA HIS A 194 -5.82 4.46 -3.93
C HIS A 194 -6.10 5.87 -3.46
N LYS A 195 -6.24 6.82 -4.39
CA LYS A 195 -6.48 8.23 -4.04
C LYS A 195 -7.83 8.44 -3.37
N MET A 196 -8.86 7.71 -3.80
CA MET A 196 -10.20 7.79 -3.21
C MET A 196 -10.22 7.31 -1.75
N PHE A 197 -9.61 6.16 -1.45
CA PHE A 197 -9.60 5.57 -0.11
C PHE A 197 -8.72 6.32 0.90
N ARG A 198 -7.89 7.27 0.46
CA ARG A 198 -7.25 8.23 1.40
C ARG A 198 -8.28 9.03 2.17
N TYR A 199 -9.46 9.28 1.60
CA TYR A 199 -10.52 10.07 2.24
C TYR A 199 -11.57 9.23 2.95
N ILE A 200 -11.56 7.90 2.83
CA ILE A 200 -12.57 7.01 3.40
C ILE A 200 -12.00 6.37 4.68
N GLU A 201 -12.56 6.72 5.84
CA GLU A 201 -12.09 6.22 7.15
C GLU A 201 -12.86 4.99 7.62
N GLN A 202 -14.15 4.93 7.28
CA GLN A 202 -15.07 3.90 7.72
C GLN A 202 -15.61 3.10 6.54
N ARG A 203 -16.07 1.88 6.82
CA ARG A 203 -16.75 1.04 5.85
C ARG A 203 -18.09 0.57 6.41
N ASP A 204 -19.05 0.41 5.52
CA ASP A 204 -20.26 -0.38 5.76
C ASP A 204 -20.27 -1.58 4.80
N ASP A 205 -21.25 -2.46 4.94
CA ASP A 205 -21.32 -3.68 4.12
C ASP A 205 -21.60 -3.36 2.65
N ARG A 206 -22.34 -2.30 2.36
CA ARG A 206 -22.62 -1.89 0.97
C ARG A 206 -21.36 -1.42 0.26
N LEU A 207 -20.50 -0.65 0.92
CA LEU A 207 -19.21 -0.25 0.37
C LEU A 207 -18.32 -1.48 0.10
N VAL A 208 -18.33 -2.47 1.00
CA VAL A 208 -17.61 -3.73 0.79
C VAL A 208 -18.13 -4.45 -0.45
N TRP A 209 -19.44 -4.63 -0.61
CA TRP A 209 -20.00 -5.30 -1.78
C TRP A 209 -19.76 -4.55 -3.09
N LEU A 210 -19.81 -3.21 -3.09
CA LEU A 210 -19.43 -2.41 -4.25
C LEU A 210 -17.94 -2.61 -4.62
N ASN A 211 -17.06 -2.66 -3.62
CA ASN A 211 -15.65 -3.00 -3.84
C ASN A 211 -15.49 -4.41 -4.42
N GLN A 212 -16.19 -5.40 -3.88
CA GLN A 212 -16.13 -6.78 -4.37
C GLN A 212 -16.63 -6.90 -5.82
N ALA A 213 -17.68 -6.16 -6.19
CA ALA A 213 -18.16 -6.10 -7.57
C ALA A 213 -17.10 -5.50 -8.51
N ALA A 214 -16.38 -4.46 -8.08
CA ALA A 214 -15.30 -3.88 -8.88
C ALA A 214 -14.14 -4.87 -9.03
N LEU A 215 -13.76 -5.56 -7.95
CA LEU A 215 -12.70 -6.57 -7.96
C LEU A 215 -13.02 -7.78 -8.84
N LEU A 216 -14.30 -8.21 -8.90
CA LEU A 216 -14.74 -9.27 -9.80
C LEU A 216 -14.43 -8.91 -11.26
N VAL A 217 -14.74 -7.67 -11.66
CA VAL A 217 -14.52 -7.20 -13.03
C VAL A 217 -13.02 -7.02 -13.31
N VAL A 218 -12.26 -6.47 -12.36
CA VAL A 218 -10.80 -6.35 -12.45
C VAL A 218 -10.13 -7.71 -12.65
N ALA A 219 -10.52 -8.71 -11.85
CA ALA A 219 -9.96 -10.06 -11.94
C ALA A 219 -10.26 -10.77 -13.28
N ALA A 220 -11.32 -10.36 -13.98
CA ALA A 220 -11.68 -10.89 -15.29
C ALA A 220 -10.89 -10.25 -16.46
N MET A 221 -10.18 -9.14 -16.24
CA MET A 221 -9.48 -8.38 -17.29
C MET A 221 -8.46 -9.15 -18.14
N PRO A 222 -7.75 -10.19 -17.63
CA PRO A 222 -6.84 -10.98 -18.47
C PRO A 222 -7.49 -11.58 -19.70
N TYR A 223 -8.73 -12.05 -19.61
CA TYR A 223 -9.41 -12.67 -20.75
C TYR A 223 -9.73 -11.67 -21.88
N PRO A 224 -10.44 -10.54 -21.63
CA PRO A 224 -10.66 -9.54 -22.67
C PRO A 224 -9.38 -8.97 -23.27
N SER A 225 -8.33 -8.83 -22.46
CA SER A 225 -7.02 -8.34 -22.92
C SER A 225 -6.40 -9.30 -23.93
N ALA A 226 -6.43 -10.61 -23.68
CA ALA A 226 -5.94 -11.62 -24.62
C ALA A 226 -6.75 -11.61 -25.94
N VAL A 227 -8.08 -11.50 -25.87
CA VAL A 227 -8.94 -11.41 -27.06
C VAL A 227 -8.60 -10.18 -27.91
N LEU A 228 -8.35 -9.03 -27.27
CA LEU A 228 -7.95 -7.81 -27.97
C LEU A 228 -6.57 -7.93 -28.62
N GLY A 229 -5.62 -8.62 -27.99
CA GLY A 229 -4.29 -8.88 -28.53
C GLY A 229 -4.33 -9.55 -29.91
N GLU A 230 -5.21 -10.54 -30.07
CA GLU A 230 -5.36 -11.27 -31.33
C GLU A 230 -6.27 -10.57 -32.36
N ASN A 231 -6.98 -9.51 -31.98
CA ASN A 231 -8.07 -8.93 -32.79
C ASN A 231 -8.17 -7.39 -32.62
N LEU A 232 -7.06 -6.66 -32.74
CA LEU A 232 -7.00 -5.21 -32.50
C LEU A 232 -8.03 -4.39 -33.29
N ASP A 233 -8.22 -4.73 -34.58
CA ASP A 233 -9.12 -3.98 -35.45
C ASP A 233 -10.60 -4.34 -35.24
N LEU A 234 -10.91 -5.39 -34.47
CA LEU A 234 -12.27 -5.87 -34.30
C LEU A 234 -13.00 -5.04 -33.23
N PRO A 235 -14.08 -4.30 -33.58
CA PRO A 235 -14.81 -3.48 -32.62
C PRO A 235 -15.36 -4.28 -31.43
N LEU A 236 -15.67 -5.56 -31.64
CA LEU A 236 -16.12 -6.46 -30.58
C LEU A 236 -15.02 -6.72 -29.53
N ALA A 237 -13.76 -6.85 -29.95
CA ALA A 237 -12.65 -7.07 -29.03
C ALA A 237 -12.38 -5.82 -28.18
N VAL A 238 -12.43 -4.62 -28.79
CA VAL A 238 -12.35 -3.34 -28.06
C VAL A 238 -13.55 -3.17 -27.12
N LEU A 239 -14.74 -3.60 -27.52
CA LEU A 239 -15.94 -3.58 -26.66
C LEU A 239 -15.76 -4.49 -25.44
N LEU A 240 -15.22 -5.70 -25.63
CA LEU A 240 -14.96 -6.65 -24.56
C LEU A 240 -13.99 -6.11 -23.51
N VAL A 241 -13.07 -5.21 -23.88
CA VAL A 241 -12.16 -4.53 -22.94
C VAL A 241 -12.80 -3.27 -22.35
N SER A 242 -13.33 -2.37 -23.18
CA SER A 242 -13.82 -1.06 -22.74
C SER A 242 -15.06 -1.15 -21.85
N LEU A 243 -15.93 -2.15 -22.05
CA LEU A 243 -17.14 -2.32 -21.25
C LEU A 243 -16.82 -2.68 -19.79
N PRO A 244 -15.99 -3.70 -19.48
CA PRO A 244 -15.46 -3.92 -18.14
C PRO A 244 -14.82 -2.68 -17.50
N LEU A 245 -14.00 -1.93 -18.24
CA LEU A 245 -13.38 -0.69 -17.72
C LEU A 245 -14.43 0.38 -17.39
N THR A 246 -15.49 0.49 -18.19
CA THR A 246 -16.65 1.35 -17.90
C THR A 246 -17.34 0.92 -16.61
N VAL A 247 -17.58 -0.38 -16.43
CA VAL A 247 -18.20 -0.91 -15.21
C VAL A 247 -17.35 -0.63 -13.98
N ILE A 248 -16.02 -0.83 -14.05
CA ILE A 248 -15.10 -0.50 -12.96
C ILE A 248 -15.17 1.01 -12.64
N ALA A 249 -15.17 1.87 -13.65
CA ALA A 249 -15.25 3.33 -13.46
C ALA A 249 -16.55 3.76 -12.78
N LEU A 250 -17.69 3.21 -13.20
CA LEU A 250 -18.99 3.47 -12.60
C LEU A 250 -19.05 2.96 -11.16
N LEU A 251 -18.50 1.77 -10.88
CA LEU A 251 -18.47 1.24 -9.51
C LEU A 251 -17.62 2.11 -8.59
N LEU A 252 -16.45 2.61 -9.03
CA LEU A 252 -15.66 3.55 -8.24
C LEU A 252 -16.42 4.87 -7.97
N LEU A 253 -17.14 5.39 -8.98
CA LEU A 253 -17.98 6.57 -8.79
C LEU A 253 -19.11 6.31 -7.79
N LEU A 254 -19.78 5.16 -7.87
CA LEU A 254 -20.82 4.75 -6.94
C LEU A 254 -20.29 4.57 -5.51
N MET A 255 -19.09 3.99 -5.36
CA MET A 255 -18.41 3.89 -4.07
C MET A 255 -18.15 5.27 -3.48
N TRP A 256 -17.71 6.23 -4.29
CA TRP A 256 -17.50 7.61 -3.86
C TRP A 256 -18.80 8.28 -3.41
N GLU A 257 -19.85 8.25 -4.25
CA GLU A 257 -21.14 8.85 -3.90
C GLU A 257 -21.72 8.23 -2.63
N HIS A 258 -21.71 6.90 -2.52
CA HIS A 258 -22.19 6.20 -1.34
C HIS A 258 -21.41 6.61 -0.09
N SER A 259 -20.07 6.70 -0.19
CA SER A 259 -19.22 7.09 0.95
C SER A 259 -19.46 8.53 1.41
N VAL A 260 -19.76 9.44 0.49
CA VAL A 260 -20.09 10.84 0.81
C VAL A 260 -21.49 10.93 1.42
N THR A 261 -22.50 10.27 0.83
CA THR A 261 -23.89 10.30 1.33
C THR A 261 -24.05 9.64 2.70
N ARG A 262 -23.24 8.62 3.00
CA ARG A 262 -23.26 7.90 4.28
C ARG A 262 -22.26 8.44 5.30
N GLU A 263 -21.58 9.55 4.99
CA GLU A 263 -20.58 10.17 5.87
C GLU A 263 -19.47 9.18 6.31
N LEU A 264 -19.09 8.26 5.42
CA LEU A 264 -17.98 7.31 5.64
C LEU A 264 -16.60 7.96 5.39
N VAL A 265 -16.62 9.13 4.73
CA VAL A 265 -15.45 9.96 4.49
C VAL A 265 -14.98 10.70 5.75
N ARG A 266 -13.75 11.22 5.72
CA ARG A 266 -13.18 11.99 6.83
C ARG A 266 -14.09 13.16 7.24
N PRO A 267 -14.34 13.38 8.55
CA PRO A 267 -15.05 14.56 9.01
C PRO A 267 -14.32 15.85 8.60
N GLY A 268 -15.06 16.87 8.19
CA GLY A 268 -14.50 18.16 7.80
C GLY A 268 -13.88 18.20 6.39
N LEU A 269 -14.06 17.15 5.58
CA LEU A 269 -13.62 17.15 4.18
C LEU A 269 -14.29 18.30 3.41
N SER A 270 -13.49 19.15 2.76
CA SER A 270 -14.02 20.31 2.04
C SER A 270 -14.95 19.89 0.90
N ARG A 271 -16.04 20.64 0.68
CA ARG A 271 -16.96 20.43 -0.46
C ARG A 271 -16.21 20.43 -1.79
N THR A 272 -15.15 21.23 -1.84
CA THR A 272 -14.27 21.41 -2.97
C THR A 272 -13.52 20.13 -3.32
N THR A 273 -12.87 19.49 -2.34
CA THR A 273 -12.23 18.18 -2.52
C THR A 273 -13.26 17.12 -2.94
N VAL A 274 -14.46 17.17 -2.36
CA VAL A 274 -15.53 16.21 -2.72
C VAL A 274 -15.93 16.30 -4.18
N VAL A 275 -16.19 17.52 -4.67
CA VAL A 275 -16.50 17.76 -6.08
C VAL A 275 -15.31 17.41 -6.96
N HIS A 276 -14.08 17.66 -6.51
CA HIS A 276 -12.87 17.33 -7.26
C HIS A 276 -12.74 15.83 -7.50
N VAL A 277 -12.85 14.99 -6.46
CA VAL A 277 -12.76 13.52 -6.58
C VAL A 277 -13.91 12.99 -7.43
N ARG A 278 -15.15 13.41 -7.15
CA ARG A 278 -16.34 13.04 -7.94
C ARG A 278 -16.14 13.28 -9.43
N SER A 279 -15.69 14.48 -9.78
CA SER A 279 -15.55 14.88 -11.18
C SER A 279 -14.39 14.16 -11.90
N LEU A 280 -13.35 13.72 -11.19
CA LEU A 280 -12.32 12.84 -11.78
C LEU A 280 -12.88 11.45 -12.08
N LEU A 281 -13.63 10.87 -11.14
CA LEU A 281 -14.24 9.55 -11.32
C LEU A 281 -15.32 9.58 -12.41
N ALA A 282 -16.17 10.61 -12.43
CA ALA A 282 -17.19 10.81 -13.45
C ALA A 282 -16.59 11.02 -14.84
N MET A 283 -15.49 11.80 -14.97
CA MET A 283 -14.76 11.94 -16.22
C MET A 283 -14.21 10.59 -16.70
N THR A 284 -13.63 9.80 -15.78
CA THR A 284 -13.13 8.45 -16.10
C THR A 284 -14.25 7.57 -16.64
N ALA A 285 -15.39 7.53 -15.95
CA ALA A 285 -16.56 6.78 -16.38
C ALA A 285 -17.10 7.25 -17.74
N ALA A 286 -17.15 8.56 -17.98
CA ALA A 286 -17.62 9.13 -19.24
C ALA A 286 -16.71 8.77 -20.43
N VAL A 287 -15.38 8.78 -20.24
CA VAL A 287 -14.44 8.43 -21.32
C VAL A 287 -14.53 6.96 -21.68
N PHE A 288 -14.55 6.05 -20.70
CA PHE A 288 -14.69 4.62 -20.99
C PHE A 288 -16.08 4.29 -21.55
N LEU A 289 -17.15 4.96 -21.07
CA LEU A 289 -18.49 4.80 -21.64
C LEU A 289 -18.52 5.25 -23.11
N LEU A 290 -17.87 6.37 -23.45
CA LEU A 290 -17.72 6.80 -24.84
C LEU A 290 -16.97 5.75 -25.68
N SER A 291 -15.87 5.21 -25.16
CA SER A 291 -15.12 4.12 -25.82
C SER A 291 -16.02 2.91 -26.09
N SER A 292 -16.79 2.45 -25.09
CA SER A 292 -17.73 1.34 -25.25
C SER A 292 -18.86 1.64 -26.24
N ILE A 293 -19.39 2.87 -26.26
CA ILE A 293 -20.41 3.28 -27.24
C ILE A 293 -19.81 3.26 -28.65
N LEU A 294 -18.62 3.82 -28.86
CA LEU A 294 -17.96 3.82 -30.16
C LEU A 294 -17.71 2.39 -30.65
N ALA A 295 -17.17 1.52 -29.79
CA ALA A 295 -16.95 0.12 -30.11
C ALA A 295 -18.27 -0.61 -30.44
N ALA A 296 -19.33 -0.40 -29.65
CA ALA A 296 -20.64 -1.00 -29.89
C ALA A 296 -21.29 -0.51 -31.19
N VAL A 297 -21.11 0.77 -31.55
CA VAL A 297 -21.53 1.30 -32.86
C VAL A 297 -20.73 0.64 -33.99
N GLY A 298 -19.42 0.44 -33.81
CA GLY A 298 -18.59 -0.31 -34.75
C GLY A 298 -19.08 -1.74 -34.98
N VAL A 299 -19.47 -2.44 -33.90
CA VAL A 299 -20.08 -3.78 -33.99
C VAL A 299 -21.42 -3.72 -34.75
N TRP A 300 -22.29 -2.78 -34.39
CA TRP A 300 -23.63 -2.69 -34.98
C TRP A 300 -23.62 -2.28 -36.46
N LEU A 301 -22.68 -1.43 -36.85
CA LEU A 301 -22.51 -0.97 -38.24
C LEU A 301 -21.56 -1.83 -39.07
N GLU A 302 -20.87 -2.79 -38.46
CA GLU A 302 -19.81 -3.59 -39.10
C GLU A 302 -18.69 -2.70 -39.72
N ILE A 303 -18.24 -1.69 -38.95
CA ILE A 303 -17.18 -0.75 -39.38
C ILE A 303 -16.00 -0.80 -38.41
N ASP A 304 -14.89 -1.40 -38.85
CA ASP A 304 -13.69 -1.62 -38.03
C ASP A 304 -13.02 -0.33 -37.54
N ARG A 305 -13.12 0.77 -38.31
CA ARG A 305 -12.53 2.08 -37.92
C ARG A 305 -13.04 2.62 -36.57
N PHE A 306 -14.21 2.15 -36.11
CA PHE A 306 -14.71 2.51 -34.79
C PHE A 306 -13.90 1.90 -33.64
N ALA A 307 -13.19 0.78 -33.86
CA ALA A 307 -12.24 0.21 -32.90
C ALA A 307 -11.13 1.23 -32.58
N THR A 308 -10.46 1.75 -33.61
CA THR A 308 -9.42 2.77 -33.47
C THR A 308 -9.96 4.05 -32.81
N LEU A 309 -11.17 4.50 -33.18
CA LEU A 309 -11.79 5.67 -32.55
C LEU A 309 -12.08 5.44 -31.06
N ALA A 310 -12.56 4.25 -30.71
CA ALA A 310 -12.83 3.85 -29.34
C ALA A 310 -11.54 3.85 -28.49
N GLU A 311 -10.42 3.37 -29.04
CA GLU A 311 -9.11 3.40 -28.37
C GLU A 311 -8.55 4.82 -28.24
N LEU A 312 -8.57 5.60 -29.31
CA LEU A 312 -8.09 6.99 -29.32
C LEU A 312 -8.86 7.87 -28.32
N SER A 313 -10.13 7.54 -28.03
CA SER A 313 -10.92 8.24 -27.02
C SER A 313 -10.27 8.21 -25.62
N TRP A 314 -9.43 7.22 -25.31
CA TRP A 314 -8.76 7.11 -24.02
C TRP A 314 -7.77 8.26 -23.77
N ALA A 315 -7.23 8.88 -24.84
CA ALA A 315 -6.38 10.07 -24.75
C ALA A 315 -7.10 11.25 -24.06
N LEU A 316 -8.44 11.25 -24.04
CA LEU A 316 -9.24 12.25 -23.32
C LEU A 316 -9.00 12.20 -21.80
N LEU A 317 -8.56 11.07 -21.23
CA LEU A 317 -8.16 11.00 -19.82
C LEU A 317 -6.94 11.89 -19.55
N VAL A 318 -5.96 11.88 -20.47
CA VAL A 318 -4.75 12.70 -20.37
C VAL A 318 -5.09 14.17 -20.59
N VAL A 319 -5.84 14.48 -21.66
CA VAL A 319 -6.28 15.85 -21.96
C VAL A 319 -7.11 16.42 -20.80
N GLY A 320 -8.06 15.66 -20.27
CA GLY A 320 -8.87 16.04 -19.12
C GLY A 320 -8.04 16.28 -17.86
N ALA A 321 -7.02 15.45 -17.61
CA ALA A 321 -6.08 15.65 -16.50
C ALA A 321 -5.26 16.94 -16.66
N LEU A 322 -4.77 17.25 -17.86
CA LEU A 322 -4.00 18.47 -18.14
C LEU A 322 -4.86 19.74 -17.98
N ILE A 323 -6.07 19.75 -18.53
CA ILE A 323 -7.02 20.86 -18.40
C ILE A 323 -7.35 21.10 -16.92
N ARG A 324 -7.57 20.03 -16.16
CA ARG A 324 -7.86 20.13 -14.73
C ARG A 324 -6.68 20.59 -13.91
N LYS A 325 -5.46 20.12 -14.20
CA LYS A 325 -4.25 20.61 -13.51
C LYS A 325 -4.13 22.14 -13.62
N ARG A 326 -4.58 22.71 -14.74
CA ARG A 326 -4.63 24.17 -14.96
C ARG A 326 -5.76 24.85 -14.19
N ARG A 327 -6.95 24.23 -14.10
CA ARG A 327 -8.12 24.80 -13.38
C ARG A 327 -8.07 24.61 -11.86
N TRP A 328 -7.38 23.56 -11.42
CA TRP A 328 -7.22 23.15 -10.02
C TRP A 328 -5.73 23.00 -9.70
N PRO A 329 -4.94 24.09 -9.74
CA PRO A 329 -3.58 24.03 -9.22
C PRO A 329 -3.65 23.50 -7.79
N ALA A 330 -2.80 22.53 -7.46
CA ALA A 330 -2.79 21.88 -6.15
C ALA A 330 -2.98 22.95 -5.07
N GLU A 331 -4.01 22.80 -4.24
CA GLU A 331 -4.29 23.76 -3.17
C GLU A 331 -2.98 24.01 -2.43
N ALA A 332 -2.51 25.26 -2.46
CA ALA A 332 -1.52 25.70 -1.49
C ALA A 332 -2.04 25.25 -0.12
N PRO A 333 -1.21 24.67 0.76
CA PRO A 333 -1.68 24.07 2.01
C PRO A 333 -2.32 25.13 2.91
N HIS A 334 -3.58 25.46 2.66
CA HIS A 334 -4.38 26.41 3.42
C HIS A 334 -4.84 25.81 4.75
N GLU A 335 -4.66 24.51 4.97
CA GLU A 335 -4.80 23.87 6.28
C GLU A 335 -3.60 24.09 7.22
N ALA A 336 -2.49 24.66 6.74
CA ALA A 336 -1.38 25.07 7.61
C ALA A 336 -1.58 26.48 8.17
N ALA A 337 -2.46 27.30 7.58
CA ALA A 337 -2.70 28.67 8.00
C ALA A 337 -3.67 28.76 9.19
N ASP A 338 -4.67 27.88 9.28
CA ASP A 338 -5.70 27.97 10.33
C ASP A 338 -5.30 27.37 11.70
N LEU A 339 -4.10 26.81 11.83
CA LEU A 339 -3.58 26.29 13.12
C LEU A 339 -2.19 26.85 13.49
N GLY A 340 -1.72 27.89 12.80
CA GLY A 340 -0.33 28.32 12.81
C GLY A 340 -0.03 29.75 13.29
N GLU A 341 -1.00 30.52 13.80
CA GLU A 341 -0.76 31.90 14.25
C GLU A 341 -1.03 32.13 15.76
N GLN A 342 -1.00 31.08 16.59
CA GLN A 342 -0.91 31.25 18.04
C GLN A 342 0.19 30.36 18.62
N GLY A 343 1.41 30.89 18.67
CA GLY A 343 2.51 30.32 19.46
C GLY A 343 3.74 29.89 18.68
N ALA A 344 4.28 30.75 17.82
CA ALA A 344 5.64 30.59 17.30
C ALA A 344 6.64 31.22 18.28
N ASP A 345 6.87 30.55 19.41
CA ASP A 345 8.08 30.76 20.22
C ASP A 345 8.28 29.55 21.13
N ASP A 346 8.88 28.48 20.60
CA ASP A 346 9.55 27.47 21.44
C ASP A 346 10.46 26.58 20.57
N GLN A 347 11.75 26.88 20.61
CA GLN A 347 12.82 25.99 20.17
C GLN A 347 12.89 24.78 21.13
N GLN A 348 12.15 23.71 20.83
CA GLN A 348 12.31 22.42 21.49
C GLN A 348 12.67 21.30 20.48
N PRO A 349 13.88 20.70 20.59
CA PRO A 349 14.30 19.60 19.75
C PRO A 349 13.55 18.32 20.16
N GLY A 350 12.51 17.96 19.41
CA GLY A 350 11.76 16.71 19.60
C GLY A 350 10.27 16.76 19.22
N ALA A 351 9.65 17.95 19.23
CA ALA A 351 8.22 18.11 18.88
C ALA A 351 7.94 17.96 17.37
N GLY A 352 8.93 18.22 16.51
CA GLY A 352 8.81 18.08 15.06
C GLY A 352 8.59 16.64 14.58
N GLY A 353 9.08 15.64 15.30
CA GLY A 353 8.94 14.22 14.94
C GLY A 353 7.50 13.71 15.07
N LEU A 354 6.79 14.13 16.13
CA LEU A 354 5.39 13.76 16.35
C LEU A 354 4.46 14.57 15.44
N ALA A 355 4.71 15.86 15.27
CA ALA A 355 3.93 16.70 14.35
C ALA A 355 4.06 16.22 12.89
N SER A 356 5.26 15.83 12.47
CA SER A 356 5.47 15.19 11.16
C SER A 356 4.83 13.81 11.09
N ALA A 357 4.86 12.98 12.15
CA ALA A 357 4.17 11.69 12.20
C ALA A 357 2.66 11.81 12.05
N VAL A 358 2.08 12.77 12.77
CA VAL A 358 0.65 13.07 12.73
C VAL A 358 0.28 13.62 11.36
N LYS A 359 1.11 14.49 10.76
CA LYS A 359 0.93 14.98 9.40
C LYS A 359 1.05 13.86 8.35
N ARG A 360 2.00 12.92 8.49
CA ARG A 360 2.16 11.74 7.61
C ARG A 360 0.88 10.90 7.55
N VAL A 361 0.32 10.59 8.73
CA VAL A 361 -0.94 9.83 8.85
C VAL A 361 -2.14 10.65 8.33
N ARG A 362 -2.15 11.97 8.57
CA ARG A 362 -3.25 12.87 8.18
C ARG A 362 -3.29 13.13 6.67
N ASP A 363 -2.16 13.17 5.99
CA ASP A 363 -2.12 13.61 4.59
C ASP A 363 -2.34 12.44 3.61
N GLY A 364 -2.27 11.18 4.07
CA GLY A 364 -2.52 9.98 3.26
C GLY A 364 -1.40 9.65 2.27
N SER A 365 -0.16 10.07 2.54
CA SER A 365 1.04 9.71 1.77
C SER A 365 1.57 8.32 2.14
N ASP A 366 0.69 7.33 2.19
CA ASP A 366 1.06 6.00 2.68
C ASP A 366 1.80 5.23 1.59
N THR A 367 3.13 5.36 1.58
CA THR A 367 4.04 4.40 0.94
C THR A 367 3.57 2.98 1.22
N VAL A 368 3.15 2.71 2.47
CA VAL A 368 2.57 1.45 2.95
C VAL A 368 1.60 0.76 1.96
N ARG A 369 0.71 1.52 1.31
CA ARG A 369 -0.25 0.93 0.38
C ARG A 369 0.39 0.58 -0.97
N ILE A 370 1.33 1.40 -1.43
CA ILE A 370 2.15 1.09 -2.60
C ILE A 370 3.03 -0.12 -2.28
N ASP A 371 3.65 -0.15 -1.10
CA ASP A 371 4.52 -1.23 -0.66
C ASP A 371 3.77 -2.55 -0.63
N GLY A 372 2.59 -2.62 0.00
CA GLY A 372 1.77 -3.84 0.02
C GLY A 372 1.29 -4.28 -1.37
N PHE A 373 1.03 -3.35 -2.30
CA PHE A 373 0.70 -3.67 -3.68
C PHE A 373 1.91 -4.25 -4.44
N VAL A 374 3.08 -3.61 -4.29
CA VAL A 374 4.35 -4.02 -4.91
C VAL A 374 4.81 -5.37 -4.36
N ASP A 375 4.73 -5.60 -3.06
CA ASP A 375 5.08 -6.87 -2.42
C ASP A 375 4.24 -8.03 -2.97
N GLY A 376 2.93 -7.82 -3.06
CA GLY A 376 2.02 -8.79 -3.68
C GLY A 376 2.42 -9.08 -5.13
N PHE A 377 2.75 -8.03 -5.89
CA PHE A 377 3.16 -8.16 -7.29
C PHE A 377 4.44 -8.99 -7.45
N TYR A 378 5.50 -8.69 -6.70
CA TYR A 378 6.76 -9.45 -6.76
C TYR A 378 6.56 -10.90 -6.36
N ALA A 379 5.77 -11.17 -5.31
CA ALA A 379 5.44 -12.53 -4.90
C ALA A 379 4.80 -13.33 -6.03
N ILE A 380 3.89 -12.71 -6.79
CA ILE A 380 3.24 -13.37 -7.93
C ILE A 380 4.23 -13.56 -9.08
N ALA A 381 5.04 -12.55 -9.41
CA ALA A 381 6.04 -12.65 -10.47
C ALA A 381 7.03 -13.81 -10.24
N VAL A 382 7.55 -13.98 -9.02
CA VAL A 382 8.44 -15.12 -8.70
C VAL A 382 7.71 -16.47 -8.70
N THR A 383 6.41 -16.50 -8.38
CA THR A 383 5.62 -17.74 -8.50
C THR A 383 5.31 -18.12 -9.96
N LEU A 384 5.08 -17.13 -10.83
CA LEU A 384 4.87 -17.38 -12.26
C LEU A 384 6.10 -18.00 -12.91
N LEU A 385 7.32 -17.64 -12.47
CA LEU A 385 8.55 -18.33 -12.90
C LEU A 385 8.51 -19.83 -12.57
N ALA A 386 8.05 -20.20 -11.39
CA ALA A 386 7.99 -21.61 -10.98
C ALA A 386 6.95 -22.40 -11.80
N LEU A 387 5.88 -21.75 -12.26
CA LEU A 387 4.88 -22.39 -13.12
C LEU A 387 5.39 -22.74 -14.52
N GLN A 388 6.53 -22.20 -14.94
CA GLN A 388 7.16 -22.51 -16.22
C GLN A 388 7.96 -23.82 -16.20
N LEU A 389 8.23 -24.36 -15.01
CA LEU A 389 8.91 -25.64 -14.87
C LEU A 389 7.94 -26.77 -15.27
N LYS A 390 8.11 -27.27 -16.50
CA LYS A 390 7.21 -28.29 -17.08
C LYS A 390 7.62 -29.71 -16.70
N PRO A 391 6.80 -30.47 -15.96
CA PRO A 391 7.03 -31.90 -15.80
C PRO A 391 6.90 -32.62 -17.15
N PRO A 392 7.49 -33.83 -17.29
CA PRO A 392 7.31 -34.62 -18.50
C PRO A 392 5.83 -35.00 -18.68
N ALA A 393 5.37 -35.02 -19.93
CA ALA A 393 3.99 -35.38 -20.24
C ALA A 393 3.79 -36.91 -20.18
N GLY A 394 2.90 -37.38 -19.31
CA GLY A 394 2.49 -38.78 -19.22
C GLY A 394 3.37 -39.66 -18.33
N ALA A 395 3.12 -40.97 -18.38
CA ALA A 395 3.92 -41.95 -17.65
C ALA A 395 5.30 -42.11 -18.32
N VAL A 396 6.36 -41.83 -17.57
CA VAL A 396 7.75 -41.89 -18.04
C VAL A 396 8.55 -42.95 -17.30
N SER A 397 9.50 -43.57 -18.00
CA SER A 397 10.53 -44.41 -17.40
C SER A 397 11.51 -43.56 -16.56
N THR A 398 12.28 -44.20 -15.68
CA THR A 398 13.30 -43.52 -14.87
C THR A 398 14.33 -42.78 -15.73
N SER A 399 14.76 -43.35 -16.85
CA SER A 399 15.70 -42.68 -17.75
C SER A 399 15.10 -41.43 -18.38
N GLN A 400 13.86 -41.50 -18.87
CA GLN A 400 13.16 -40.34 -19.43
C GLN A 400 12.93 -39.23 -18.39
N LEU A 401 12.72 -39.59 -17.13
CA LEU A 401 12.65 -38.61 -16.04
C LEU A 401 14.01 -37.95 -15.79
N LEU A 402 15.09 -38.73 -15.75
CA LEU A 402 16.45 -38.20 -15.60
C LEU A 402 16.84 -37.29 -16.78
N ASP A 403 16.48 -37.68 -18.01
CA ASP A 403 16.70 -36.87 -19.20
C ASP A 403 15.93 -35.54 -19.11
N ASN A 404 14.65 -35.57 -18.70
CA ASN A 404 13.88 -34.35 -18.49
C ASN A 404 14.52 -33.45 -17.42
N LEU A 405 14.95 -34.01 -16.28
CA LEU A 405 15.60 -33.24 -15.22
C LEU A 405 16.94 -32.64 -15.68
N ALA A 406 17.68 -33.32 -16.54
CA ALA A 406 18.94 -32.84 -17.09
C ALA A 406 18.75 -31.74 -18.15
N ASP A 407 17.69 -31.85 -18.96
CA ASP A 407 17.38 -30.88 -20.03
C ASP A 407 16.80 -29.56 -19.52
N GLN A 408 16.11 -29.60 -18.37
CA GLN A 408 15.57 -28.42 -17.69
C GLN A 408 16.70 -27.46 -17.30
N GLN A 409 16.62 -26.20 -17.74
CA GLN A 409 17.59 -25.18 -17.33
C GLN A 409 17.25 -24.63 -15.95
N TRP A 410 17.47 -25.42 -14.90
CA TRP A 410 17.25 -25.01 -13.52
C TRP A 410 17.94 -23.67 -13.18
N TRP A 411 19.09 -23.42 -13.81
CA TRP A 411 19.86 -22.22 -13.58
C TRP A 411 19.18 -20.95 -14.10
N THR A 412 18.43 -20.96 -15.21
CA THR A 412 17.70 -19.76 -15.69
C THR A 412 16.58 -19.41 -14.73
N TYR A 413 15.85 -20.42 -14.25
CA TYR A 413 14.85 -20.25 -13.20
C TYR A 413 15.46 -19.68 -11.91
N VAL A 414 16.52 -20.30 -11.38
CA VAL A 414 17.19 -19.85 -10.14
C VAL A 414 17.72 -18.43 -10.30
N LEU A 415 18.32 -18.13 -11.45
CA LEU A 415 18.83 -16.79 -11.75
C LEU A 415 17.71 -15.75 -11.79
N SER A 416 16.64 -16.00 -12.54
CA SER A 416 15.50 -15.09 -12.63
C SER A 416 14.83 -14.89 -11.27
N PHE A 417 14.65 -15.96 -10.49
CA PHE A 417 14.12 -15.87 -9.13
C PHE A 417 14.99 -14.97 -8.25
N TRP A 418 16.30 -15.15 -8.31
CA TRP A 418 17.27 -14.36 -7.56
C TRP A 418 17.26 -12.89 -7.98
N ILE A 419 17.28 -12.58 -9.29
CA ILE A 419 17.25 -11.20 -9.81
C ILE A 419 15.94 -10.49 -9.46
N ILE A 420 14.79 -11.14 -9.62
CA ILE A 420 13.50 -10.53 -9.25
C ILE A 420 13.46 -10.27 -7.73
N SER A 421 13.98 -11.19 -6.92
CA SER A 421 14.08 -11.00 -5.46
C SER A 421 15.04 -9.87 -5.08
N MET A 422 16.13 -9.69 -5.84
CA MET A 422 17.03 -8.55 -5.70
C MET A 422 16.33 -7.23 -6.03
N PHE A 423 15.52 -7.17 -7.09
CA PHE A 423 14.71 -5.98 -7.37
C PHE A 423 13.73 -5.66 -6.24
N TRP A 424 13.06 -6.67 -5.70
CA TRP A 424 12.20 -6.50 -4.53
C TRP A 424 12.98 -5.96 -3.32
N TYR A 425 14.15 -6.54 -3.03
CA TYR A 425 15.02 -6.07 -1.94
C TYR A 425 15.43 -4.60 -2.13
N LEU A 426 15.89 -4.22 -3.33
CA LEU A 426 16.25 -2.85 -3.66
C LEU A 426 15.06 -1.89 -3.58
N HIS A 427 13.86 -2.36 -3.97
CA HIS A 427 12.63 -1.58 -3.82
C HIS A 427 12.30 -1.34 -2.34
N VAL A 428 12.34 -2.37 -1.50
CA VAL A 428 12.09 -2.27 -0.05
C VAL A 428 13.08 -1.28 0.58
N ASP A 429 14.38 -1.44 0.33
CA ASP A 429 15.42 -0.54 0.85
C ASP A 429 15.21 0.92 0.40
N LEU A 430 14.81 1.14 -0.85
CA LEU A 430 14.48 2.48 -1.35
C LEU A 430 13.24 3.06 -0.67
N HIS A 431 12.17 2.26 -0.55
CA HIS A 431 10.88 2.70 -0.03
C HIS A 431 10.87 2.93 1.49
N GLU A 432 11.67 2.19 2.25
CA GLU A 432 11.89 2.45 3.69
C GLU A 432 12.46 3.86 3.93
N LYS A 433 13.17 4.42 2.95
CA LYS A 433 13.75 5.78 3.01
C LYS A 433 12.76 6.87 2.58
N LEU A 434 11.75 6.54 1.78
CA LEU A 434 10.77 7.50 1.27
C LEU A 434 9.69 7.80 2.32
N LEU A 435 9.51 9.09 2.67
CA LEU A 435 8.41 9.53 3.54
C LEU A 435 7.08 9.71 2.79
N VAL A 436 7.14 10.07 1.52
CA VAL A 436 5.99 10.44 0.71
C VAL A 436 6.20 9.92 -0.70
N ALA A 437 5.21 9.19 -1.22
CA ALA A 437 5.11 8.89 -2.65
C ALA A 437 4.13 9.84 -3.33
N ASP A 438 4.64 10.67 -4.23
CA ASP A 438 3.80 11.51 -5.09
C ASP A 438 3.39 10.76 -6.38
N GLY A 439 2.75 11.47 -7.31
CA GLY A 439 2.29 10.84 -8.55
C GLY A 439 3.42 10.36 -9.45
N VAL A 440 4.60 10.99 -9.43
CA VAL A 440 5.72 10.60 -10.30
C VAL A 440 6.35 9.31 -9.78
N VAL A 441 6.60 9.23 -8.47
CA VAL A 441 7.08 7.99 -7.82
C VAL A 441 6.14 6.83 -8.13
N LEU A 442 4.83 7.05 -8.01
CA LEU A 442 3.85 6.03 -8.32
C LEU A 442 3.92 5.53 -9.77
N TRP A 443 3.96 6.45 -10.74
CA TRP A 443 3.99 6.05 -12.15
C TRP A 443 5.30 5.37 -12.54
N LEU A 444 6.44 5.81 -12.00
CA LEU A 444 7.71 5.12 -12.18
C LEU A 444 7.67 3.70 -11.61
N ASN A 445 7.08 3.51 -10.43
CA ASN A 445 6.87 2.18 -9.86
C ASN A 445 5.96 1.32 -10.72
N LEU A 446 4.83 1.86 -11.22
CA LEU A 446 3.94 1.11 -12.10
C LEU A 446 4.64 0.70 -13.41
N LEU A 447 5.45 1.56 -14.00
CA LEU A 447 6.26 1.23 -15.18
C LEU A 447 7.31 0.17 -14.85
N HIS A 448 7.97 0.26 -13.69
CA HIS A 448 8.92 -0.75 -13.23
C HIS A 448 8.23 -2.12 -13.12
N LEU A 449 7.08 -2.18 -12.45
CA LEU A 449 6.31 -3.42 -12.31
C LEU A 449 5.84 -3.97 -13.66
N MET A 450 5.43 -3.11 -14.60
CA MET A 450 5.04 -3.54 -15.95
C MET A 450 6.18 -4.30 -16.65
N VAL A 451 7.42 -3.85 -16.49
CA VAL A 451 8.59 -4.54 -17.04
C VAL A 451 8.89 -5.82 -16.25
N VAL A 452 8.80 -5.79 -14.91
CA VAL A 452 9.02 -6.97 -14.06
C VAL A 452 8.00 -8.09 -14.36
N ALA A 453 6.74 -7.77 -14.64
CA ALA A 453 5.73 -8.77 -15.02
C ALA A 453 6.05 -9.49 -16.34
N CYS A 454 6.87 -8.91 -17.22
CA CYS A 454 7.33 -9.57 -18.44
C CYS A 454 8.51 -10.52 -18.21
N VAL A 455 9.20 -10.43 -17.07
CA VAL A 455 10.41 -11.24 -16.80
C VAL A 455 10.15 -12.75 -16.84
N PRO A 456 9.01 -13.28 -16.33
CA PRO A 456 8.68 -14.67 -16.55
C PRO A 456 8.66 -15.04 -18.04
N PHE A 457 7.97 -14.27 -18.89
CA PHE A 457 7.93 -14.55 -20.32
C PHE A 457 9.32 -14.56 -20.96
N THR A 458 10.15 -13.55 -20.68
CA THR A 458 11.50 -13.46 -21.26
C THR A 458 12.43 -14.57 -20.73
N THR A 459 12.22 -15.02 -19.49
CA THR A 459 12.93 -16.19 -18.92
C THR A 459 12.58 -17.46 -19.67
N GLU A 460 11.30 -17.74 -19.92
CA GLU A 460 10.87 -18.92 -20.67
C GLU A 460 11.38 -18.90 -22.11
N LEU A 461 11.36 -17.72 -22.76
CA LEU A 461 11.85 -17.59 -24.13
C LEU A 461 13.33 -17.99 -24.22
N VAL A 462 14.16 -17.47 -23.31
CA VAL A 462 15.57 -17.84 -23.19
C VAL A 462 15.74 -19.32 -22.85
N ASN A 463 14.93 -19.86 -21.94
CA ASN A 463 14.99 -21.26 -21.53
C ASN A 463 14.75 -22.21 -22.73
N ARG A 464 13.79 -21.87 -23.60
CA ARG A 464 13.44 -22.68 -24.77
C ARG A 464 14.40 -22.56 -25.93
N THR A 465 14.84 -21.35 -26.26
CA THR A 465 15.60 -21.10 -27.49
C THR A 465 17.10 -20.95 -27.23
N GLY A 466 17.49 -20.32 -26.12
CA GLY A 466 18.89 -19.92 -25.90
C GLY A 466 19.42 -18.91 -26.93
N ASP A 467 18.51 -18.31 -27.70
CA ASP A 467 18.82 -17.48 -28.85
C ASP A 467 19.35 -16.09 -28.46
N THR A 468 20.15 -15.48 -29.34
CA THR A 468 20.70 -14.13 -29.15
C THR A 468 19.60 -13.10 -28.89
N ALA A 469 18.51 -13.11 -29.68
CA ALA A 469 17.42 -12.16 -29.52
C ALA A 469 16.65 -12.38 -28.20
N ALA A 470 16.49 -13.64 -27.78
CA ALA A 470 15.90 -13.98 -26.50
C ALA A 470 16.74 -13.47 -25.32
N VAL A 471 18.06 -13.68 -25.35
CA VAL A 471 18.99 -13.21 -24.31
C VAL A 471 19.00 -11.68 -24.24
N ILE A 472 18.99 -11.00 -25.40
CA ILE A 472 18.91 -9.53 -25.46
C ILE A 472 17.59 -9.03 -24.88
N LEU A 473 16.46 -9.65 -25.23
CA LEU A 473 15.16 -9.26 -24.70
C LEU A 473 15.09 -9.46 -23.18
N TYR A 474 15.61 -10.59 -22.68
CA TYR A 474 15.70 -10.87 -21.25
C TYR A 474 16.57 -9.83 -20.53
N ALA A 475 17.84 -9.67 -20.91
CA ALA A 475 18.75 -8.71 -20.29
C ALA A 475 18.28 -7.25 -20.44
N GLY A 476 17.68 -6.90 -21.59
CA GLY A 476 17.10 -5.59 -21.85
C GLY A 476 15.89 -5.29 -20.97
N SER A 477 15.02 -6.28 -20.73
CA SER A 477 13.91 -6.13 -19.79
C SER A 477 14.39 -5.89 -18.36
N LEU A 478 15.41 -6.63 -17.90
CA LEU A 478 15.99 -6.42 -16.57
C LEU A 478 16.69 -5.06 -16.46
N MET A 479 17.41 -4.63 -17.50
CA MET A 479 18.02 -3.30 -17.56
C MET A 479 16.97 -2.19 -17.50
N ALA A 480 15.86 -2.32 -18.23
CA ALA A 480 14.77 -1.35 -18.19
C ALA A 480 14.11 -1.29 -16.80
N ALA A 481 13.86 -2.44 -16.17
CA ALA A 481 13.35 -2.51 -14.79
C ALA A 481 14.31 -1.82 -13.81
N SER A 482 15.60 -2.10 -13.91
CA SER A 482 16.65 -1.47 -13.11
C SER A 482 16.72 0.04 -13.32
N MET A 483 16.70 0.52 -14.57
CA MET A 483 16.70 1.95 -14.89
C MET A 483 15.49 2.68 -14.32
N LEU A 484 14.30 2.06 -14.34
CA LEU A 484 13.09 2.66 -13.75
C LEU A 484 13.18 2.78 -12.24
N LEU A 485 13.74 1.78 -11.55
CA LEU A 485 14.00 1.86 -10.11
C LEU A 485 15.06 2.93 -9.79
N GLY A 486 16.12 3.01 -10.61
CA GLY A 486 17.14 4.07 -10.51
C GLY A 486 16.56 5.48 -10.74
N ALA A 487 15.59 5.61 -11.66
CA ALA A 487 14.90 6.87 -11.91
C ALA A 487 14.09 7.34 -10.69
N VAL A 488 13.50 6.43 -9.91
CA VAL A 488 12.86 6.77 -8.63
C VAL A 488 13.89 7.35 -7.66
N SER A 489 15.05 6.70 -7.51
CA SER A 489 16.14 7.18 -6.66
C SER A 489 16.63 8.57 -7.06
N VAL A 490 16.86 8.80 -8.36
CA VAL A 490 17.28 10.12 -8.90
C VAL A 490 16.21 11.17 -8.68
N TYR A 491 14.95 10.88 -8.99
CA TYR A 491 13.84 11.79 -8.78
C TYR A 491 13.69 12.19 -7.31
N ALA A 492 13.84 11.21 -6.42
CA ALA A 492 13.76 11.45 -4.99
C ALA A 492 14.94 12.29 -4.49
N LEU A 493 16.15 12.14 -5.05
CA LEU A 493 17.31 12.99 -4.73
C LEU A 493 17.08 14.47 -5.09
N GLU A 494 16.50 14.72 -6.26
CA GLU A 494 16.15 16.08 -6.70
C GLU A 494 15.09 16.71 -5.80
N ARG A 495 14.19 15.88 -5.25
CA ARG A 495 13.13 16.31 -4.34
C ARG A 495 13.40 15.90 -2.90
N ARG A 496 14.37 16.56 -2.26
CA ARG A 496 14.75 16.35 -0.84
C ARG A 496 13.59 16.30 0.17
N LYS A 497 12.43 16.87 -0.16
CA LYS A 497 11.20 16.80 0.66
C LYS A 497 10.54 15.41 0.70
N LEU A 498 10.99 14.46 -0.13
CA LEU A 498 10.46 13.09 -0.17
C LEU A 498 11.15 12.17 0.84
N TYR A 499 12.34 12.51 1.34
CA TYR A 499 13.09 11.73 2.33
C TYR A 499 12.90 12.24 3.75
N GLY A 500 13.19 11.38 4.72
CA GLY A 500 13.22 11.76 6.14
C GLY A 500 14.47 12.55 6.48
N ASP A 501 14.36 13.43 7.48
CA ASP A 501 15.49 14.23 7.99
C ASP A 501 16.68 13.36 8.48
N GLN A 502 16.46 12.05 8.64
CA GLN A 502 17.43 11.05 9.09
C GLN A 502 18.18 10.37 7.93
N THR A 503 17.69 10.43 6.69
CA THR A 503 18.29 9.70 5.56
C THR A 503 19.50 10.47 5.03
N SER A 504 20.69 9.85 5.09
CA SER A 504 21.90 10.50 4.59
C SER A 504 21.92 10.48 3.04
N PRO A 505 22.37 11.56 2.37
CA PRO A 505 22.56 11.54 0.91
C PRO A 505 23.56 10.46 0.43
N LEU A 506 24.38 9.94 1.33
CA LEU A 506 25.32 8.86 1.06
C LEU A 506 24.60 7.52 0.81
N GLU A 507 23.60 7.18 1.63
CA GLU A 507 22.80 5.95 1.49
C GLU A 507 22.08 5.88 0.15
N ILE A 508 21.57 7.02 -0.33
CA ILE A 508 20.88 7.06 -1.62
C ILE A 508 21.88 6.95 -2.79
N ARG A 509 23.09 7.53 -2.63
CA ARG A 509 24.17 7.39 -3.61
C ARG A 509 24.70 5.96 -3.69
N GLN A 510 24.77 5.24 -2.57
CA GLN A 510 25.08 3.81 -2.54
C GLN A 510 24.08 2.99 -3.36
N GLY A 511 22.77 3.27 -3.20
CA GLY A 511 21.73 2.65 -4.03
C GLY A 511 21.91 2.96 -5.52
N LEU A 512 22.27 4.19 -5.88
CA LEU A 512 22.52 4.57 -7.27
C LEU A 512 23.77 3.87 -7.86
N VAL A 513 24.83 3.68 -7.07
CA VAL A 513 26.01 2.91 -7.51
C VAL A 513 25.66 1.45 -7.75
N SER A 514 24.87 0.85 -6.86
CA SER A 514 24.35 -0.51 -7.04
C SER A 514 23.51 -0.64 -8.32
N ASN A 515 22.67 0.37 -8.60
CA ASN A 515 21.90 0.45 -9.84
C ASN A 515 22.78 0.57 -11.10
N ILE A 516 23.82 1.41 -11.07
CA ILE A 516 24.78 1.56 -12.17
C ILE A 516 25.54 0.24 -12.40
N TYR A 517 25.96 -0.42 -11.31
CA TYR A 517 26.61 -1.73 -11.37
C TYR A 517 25.69 -2.76 -12.06
N ALA A 518 24.44 -2.87 -11.62
CA ALA A 518 23.46 -3.77 -12.22
C ALA A 518 23.26 -3.51 -13.72
N ASN A 519 23.06 -2.24 -14.11
CA ASN A 519 22.93 -1.85 -15.51
C ASN A 519 24.19 -2.14 -16.35
N THR A 520 25.37 -2.04 -15.75
CA THR A 520 26.63 -2.41 -16.41
C THR A 520 26.70 -3.91 -16.68
N VAL A 521 26.27 -4.74 -15.72
CA VAL A 521 26.19 -6.20 -15.90
C VAL A 521 25.15 -6.56 -16.98
N PHE A 522 23.96 -5.94 -16.97
CA PHE A 522 22.94 -6.17 -18.01
C PHE A 522 23.45 -5.79 -19.41
N ALA A 523 24.09 -4.63 -19.55
CA ALA A 523 24.67 -4.17 -20.80
C ALA A 523 25.81 -5.08 -21.28
N LEU A 524 26.64 -5.58 -20.35
CA LEU A 524 27.69 -6.55 -20.65
C LEU A 524 27.10 -7.85 -21.20
N VAL A 525 26.06 -8.40 -20.57
CA VAL A 525 25.37 -9.61 -21.07
C VAL A 525 24.84 -9.40 -22.48
N MET A 526 24.16 -8.27 -22.74
CA MET A 526 23.66 -7.93 -24.08
C MET A 526 24.79 -7.82 -25.11
N MET A 527 25.90 -7.16 -24.75
CA MET A 527 27.06 -7.02 -25.61
C MET A 527 27.72 -8.38 -25.91
N LEU A 528 27.92 -9.23 -24.91
CA LEU A 528 28.46 -10.57 -25.08
C LEU A 528 27.54 -11.45 -25.94
N ALA A 529 26.22 -11.35 -25.75
CA ALA A 529 25.25 -12.07 -26.58
C ALA A 529 25.35 -11.64 -28.04
N LEU A 530 25.43 -10.32 -28.31
CA LEU A 530 25.57 -9.77 -29.66
C LEU A 530 26.89 -10.13 -30.34
N VAL A 531 27.99 -10.20 -29.59
CA VAL A 531 29.33 -10.46 -30.15
C VAL A 531 29.56 -11.95 -30.39
N PHE A 532 29.13 -12.78 -29.44
CA PHE A 532 29.46 -14.22 -29.44
C PHE A 532 28.31 -15.11 -29.89
N HIS A 533 27.11 -14.57 -30.11
CA HIS A 533 25.91 -15.30 -30.54
C HIS A 533 25.69 -16.58 -29.70
N THR A 534 25.79 -16.43 -28.38
CA THR A 534 25.81 -17.57 -27.46
C THR A 534 24.96 -17.34 -26.22
N PRO A 535 24.20 -18.36 -25.77
CA PRO A 535 23.49 -18.31 -24.49
C PRO A 535 24.45 -18.19 -23.30
N TYR A 536 25.72 -18.57 -23.48
CA TYR A 536 26.74 -18.49 -22.42
C TYR A 536 27.05 -17.04 -21.99
N ALA A 537 26.61 -16.03 -22.74
CA ALA A 537 26.63 -14.63 -22.31
C ALA A 537 25.94 -14.42 -20.96
N MET A 538 24.94 -15.25 -20.62
CA MET A 538 24.25 -15.22 -19.35
C MET A 538 25.13 -15.58 -18.15
N TYR A 539 26.28 -16.25 -18.35
CA TYR A 539 27.22 -16.46 -17.24
C TYR A 539 27.80 -15.15 -16.71
N ALA A 540 27.76 -14.05 -17.47
CA ALA A 540 28.15 -12.74 -16.95
C ALA A 540 27.21 -12.25 -15.84
N PHE A 541 26.01 -12.82 -15.69
CA PHE A 541 25.15 -12.56 -14.53
C PHE A 541 25.75 -13.01 -13.20
N PHE A 542 26.70 -13.96 -13.19
CA PHE A 542 27.42 -14.31 -11.97
C PHE A 542 28.24 -13.15 -11.42
N ALA A 543 28.49 -12.10 -12.20
CA ALA A 543 29.08 -10.86 -11.70
C ALA A 543 28.25 -10.27 -10.55
N PHE A 544 26.93 -10.46 -10.54
CA PHE A 544 26.09 -9.96 -9.46
C PHE A 544 26.46 -10.50 -8.06
N PHE A 545 27.09 -11.68 -7.94
CA PHE A 545 27.62 -12.15 -6.66
C PHE A 545 28.77 -11.28 -6.11
N LEU A 546 29.34 -10.41 -6.95
CA LEU A 546 30.40 -9.47 -6.60
C LEU A 546 29.86 -8.08 -6.24
N GLU A 547 28.55 -7.84 -6.31
CA GLU A 547 27.95 -6.53 -6.02
C GLU A 547 28.25 -6.03 -4.61
N GLY A 548 28.11 -6.89 -3.58
CA GLY A 548 28.44 -6.55 -2.19
C GLY A 548 29.90 -6.13 -1.99
N PRO A 549 30.88 -6.96 -2.42
CA PRO A 549 32.29 -6.56 -2.40
C PRO A 549 32.59 -5.26 -3.13
N VAL A 550 32.01 -5.06 -4.32
CA VAL A 550 32.22 -3.85 -5.13
C VAL A 550 31.64 -2.61 -4.44
N THR A 551 30.43 -2.69 -3.89
CA THR A 551 29.78 -1.58 -3.20
C THR A 551 30.54 -1.21 -1.91
N HIS A 552 31.03 -2.19 -1.15
CA HIS A 552 31.87 -1.96 0.03
C HIS A 552 33.24 -1.35 -0.31
N LEU A 553 33.83 -1.68 -1.46
CA LEU A 553 35.07 -1.03 -1.93
C LEU A 553 34.86 0.45 -2.28
N VAL A 554 33.72 0.80 -2.86
CA VAL A 554 33.38 2.19 -3.23
C VAL A 554 32.92 3.00 -2.01
N TYR A 555 32.22 2.36 -1.07
CA TYR A 555 31.73 2.96 0.16
C TYR A 555 32.07 2.06 1.36
N PRO A 556 33.31 2.14 1.88
CA PRO A 556 33.67 1.38 3.08
C PRO A 556 32.80 1.82 4.25
N ASP A 557 32.28 0.85 5.00
CA ASP A 557 31.39 1.12 6.14
C ASP A 557 32.08 2.04 7.15
N SER A 558 31.48 3.20 7.42
CA SER A 558 31.94 4.13 8.46
C SER A 558 31.81 3.57 9.87
N ARG A 559 31.17 2.41 10.04
CA ARG A 559 30.94 1.74 11.33
C ARG A 559 32.07 0.77 11.74
N THR A 560 32.97 0.39 10.83
CA THR A 560 34.12 -0.49 11.15
C THR A 560 35.43 0.28 11.35
N ALA A 561 35.39 1.61 11.35
CA ALA A 561 36.55 2.49 11.50
C ALA A 561 36.66 3.16 12.89
N ALA A 562 36.01 2.60 13.92
CA ALA A 562 36.06 3.10 15.30
C ALA A 562 36.64 2.05 16.26
#